data_AF-A0A3E0WMC3-F1
#
_entry.id   AF-A0A3E0WMC3-F1
#
_cell.length_a   1.000
_cell.length_b   1.000
_cell.length_c   1.000
_cell.angle_alpha   90.00
_cell.angle_beta   90.00
_cell.angle_gamma   90.00
#
_symmetry.space_group_name_H-M   'P 1'
#
loop_
_entity.id
_entity.type
_entity.pdbx_description
1 polymer ?
#
loop_
_entity_poly.entity_id
_entity_poly.type
_entity_poly.pdbx_seq_one_letter_code
_entity_poly.pdbx_strand_id
1 'polypeptide(L)'
;MPRSKYAEAVDEIQSALRPVLKAEGFKVRARTFNRVTEDGLTQVVSIQMGASDPPGTTYIPGLRENLHGLFTVNLGVYVPEVARHHGGGEAKSWVQEYHCCIRARLDEASGEKQDIWWHARAEDAVIADVRRRLDQVGLPFLNRYSSREKILAEWQDRSENMGAGGPPRIVMAIILAEHGRKDEARALLALQVLETRNPGHPDYVRRLANRLSVGSLDG
;
A
#
# COMPACT_ATOMS: atom_id res chain seq x y z
N MET A 1 29.55 -5.51 -10.37
CA MET A 1 29.87 -4.59 -9.25
C MET A 1 29.59 -5.33 -7.95
N PRO A 2 30.45 -5.22 -6.92
CA PRO A 2 30.15 -5.77 -5.60
C PRO A 2 28.87 -5.14 -5.03
N ARG A 3 28.12 -5.91 -4.23
CA ARG A 3 26.93 -5.41 -3.54
C ARG A 3 27.36 -4.36 -2.52
N SER A 4 26.52 -3.35 -2.27
CA SER A 4 26.80 -2.40 -1.20
C SER A 4 26.61 -3.09 0.16
N LYS A 5 27.43 -2.72 1.15
CA LYS A 5 27.27 -3.18 2.55
C LYS A 5 25.85 -2.99 3.11
N TYR A 6 25.16 -1.94 2.64
CA TYR A 6 23.77 -1.67 3.03
C TYR A 6 22.80 -2.69 2.43
N ALA A 7 23.03 -3.12 1.19
CA ALA A 7 22.21 -4.16 0.58
C ALA A 7 22.40 -5.51 1.28
N GLU A 8 23.62 -5.84 1.69
CA GLU A 8 23.93 -7.04 2.47
C GLU A 8 23.24 -7.00 3.84
N ALA A 9 23.35 -5.88 4.56
CA ALA A 9 22.68 -5.70 5.85
C ALA A 9 21.14 -5.84 5.74
N VAL A 10 20.53 -5.27 4.69
CA VAL A 10 19.08 -5.42 4.46
C VAL A 10 18.70 -6.86 4.13
N ASP A 11 19.54 -7.60 3.41
CA ASP A 11 19.29 -9.00 3.09
C ASP A 11 19.41 -9.89 4.35
N GLU A 12 20.30 -9.54 5.29
CA GLU A 12 20.38 -10.19 6.61
C GLU A 12 19.14 -9.89 7.48
N ILE A 13 18.72 -8.62 7.56
CA ILE A 13 17.48 -8.22 8.24
C ILE A 13 16.29 -8.99 7.64
N GLN A 14 16.18 -9.03 6.30
CA GLN A 14 15.14 -9.78 5.63
C GLN A 14 15.15 -11.27 6.01
N SER A 15 16.34 -11.88 6.03
CA SER A 15 16.52 -13.29 6.40
C SER A 15 16.05 -13.55 7.83
N ALA A 16 16.30 -12.60 8.75
CA ALA A 16 15.79 -12.66 10.10
C ALA A 16 14.27 -12.48 10.19
N LEU A 17 13.64 -11.65 9.36
CA LEU A 17 12.18 -11.46 9.35
C LEU A 17 11.43 -12.66 8.74
N ARG A 18 12.09 -13.40 7.84
CA ARG A 18 11.45 -14.46 7.04
C ARG A 18 10.73 -15.55 7.86
N PRO A 19 11.27 -16.10 8.96
CA PRO A 19 10.56 -17.11 9.75
C PRO A 19 9.24 -16.59 10.33
N VAL A 20 9.22 -15.35 10.82
CA VAL A 20 8.02 -14.72 11.40
C VAL A 20 6.95 -14.54 10.34
N LEU A 21 7.29 -13.92 9.21
CA LEU A 21 6.34 -13.72 8.12
C LEU A 21 5.88 -15.04 7.47
N LYS A 22 6.75 -16.06 7.45
CA LYS A 22 6.37 -17.40 6.95
C LYS A 22 5.36 -18.09 7.87
N ALA A 23 5.48 -17.92 9.20
CA ALA A 23 4.51 -18.45 10.15
C ALA A 23 3.12 -17.84 9.92
N GLU A 24 3.08 -16.58 9.49
CA GLU A 24 1.87 -15.88 9.07
C GLU A 24 1.38 -16.26 7.65
N GLY A 25 2.06 -17.17 6.95
CA GLY A 25 1.65 -17.64 5.62
C GLY A 25 2.19 -16.81 4.45
N PHE A 26 3.11 -15.87 4.69
CA PHE A 26 3.76 -15.14 3.60
C PHE A 26 4.79 -16.00 2.87
N LYS A 27 4.82 -15.85 1.54
CA LYS A 27 5.89 -16.32 0.65
C LYS A 27 6.76 -15.13 0.27
N VAL A 28 8.02 -15.35 -0.05
CA VAL A 28 8.99 -14.26 -0.34
C VAL A 28 9.56 -14.37 -1.75
N ARG A 29 9.74 -13.22 -2.42
CA ARG A 29 10.49 -13.07 -3.67
C ARG A 29 11.22 -11.73 -3.65
N ALA A 30 12.53 -11.75 -3.89
CA ALA A 30 13.39 -10.57 -3.67
C ALA A 30 13.10 -9.99 -2.28
N ARG A 31 12.81 -8.69 -2.15
CA ARG A 31 12.54 -8.00 -0.87
C ARG A 31 11.05 -7.90 -0.51
N THR A 32 10.21 -8.70 -1.17
CA THR A 32 8.76 -8.57 -1.08
C THR A 32 8.15 -9.88 -0.63
N PHE A 33 7.27 -9.80 0.36
CA PHE A 33 6.53 -10.90 0.94
C PHE A 33 5.07 -10.77 0.54
N ASN A 34 4.48 -11.84 -0.02
CA ASN A 34 3.08 -11.88 -0.39
C ASN A 34 2.34 -12.97 0.39
N ARG A 35 1.12 -12.66 0.82
CA ARG A 35 0.15 -13.63 1.34
C ARG A 35 -1.18 -13.40 0.63
N VAL A 36 -1.77 -14.47 0.10
CA VAL A 36 -3.12 -14.42 -0.49
C VAL A 36 -4.12 -14.68 0.63
N THR A 37 -5.14 -13.82 0.76
CA THR A 37 -6.23 -14.00 1.73
C THR A 37 -7.26 -14.99 1.19
N GLU A 38 -8.15 -15.48 2.05
CA GLU A 38 -9.25 -16.37 1.64
C GLU A 38 -10.19 -15.70 0.62
N ASP A 39 -10.33 -14.38 0.69
CA ASP A 39 -11.08 -13.55 -0.25
C ASP A 39 -10.31 -13.27 -1.56
N GLY A 40 -9.15 -13.90 -1.77
CA GLY A 40 -8.36 -13.75 -3.00
C GLY A 40 -7.65 -12.41 -3.15
N LEU A 41 -7.55 -11.61 -2.09
CA LEU A 41 -6.73 -10.39 -2.06
C LEU A 41 -5.27 -10.78 -1.83
N THR A 42 -4.32 -9.93 -2.23
CA THR A 42 -2.91 -10.15 -1.89
C THR A 42 -2.40 -9.08 -0.93
N GLN A 43 -1.98 -9.51 0.25
CA GLN A 43 -1.29 -8.67 1.23
C GLN A 43 0.21 -8.69 0.95
N VAL A 44 0.84 -7.52 1.06
CA VAL A 44 2.24 -7.28 0.71
C VAL A 44 2.97 -6.67 1.90
N VAL A 45 4.15 -7.21 2.22
CA VAL A 45 5.17 -6.55 3.05
C VAL A 45 6.43 -6.40 2.19
N SER A 46 6.91 -5.18 2.00
CA SER A 46 8.05 -4.91 1.11
C SER A 46 9.12 -4.10 1.82
N ILE A 47 10.37 -4.59 1.79
CA ILE A 47 11.52 -3.87 2.35
C ILE A 47 12.11 -2.99 1.25
N GLN A 48 12.03 -1.68 1.41
CA GLN A 48 12.51 -0.69 0.46
C GLN A 48 13.80 -0.05 0.98
N MET A 49 14.87 -0.08 0.16
CA MET A 49 16.05 0.74 0.44
C MET A 49 15.81 2.19 0.02
N GLY A 50 16.43 3.11 0.76
CA GLY A 50 16.50 4.51 0.38
C GLY A 50 17.28 4.71 -0.91
N ALA A 51 16.93 5.77 -1.64
CA ALA A 51 17.59 6.08 -2.90
C ALA A 51 19.08 6.38 -2.67
N SER A 52 19.92 5.91 -3.59
CA SER A 52 21.30 6.37 -3.70
C SER A 52 21.32 7.53 -4.67
N ASP A 53 21.28 8.76 -4.14
CA ASP A 53 21.31 9.97 -4.96
C ASP A 53 22.67 10.14 -5.68
N PRO A 54 22.69 10.66 -6.92
CA PRO A 54 23.92 10.91 -7.65
C PRO A 54 24.77 12.01 -6.99
N PRO A 55 26.10 12.02 -7.22
CA PRO A 55 26.99 13.09 -6.74
C PRO A 55 26.49 14.47 -7.18
N GLY A 56 26.60 15.45 -6.29
CA GLY A 56 26.11 16.82 -6.53
C GLY A 56 24.63 17.05 -6.18
N THR A 57 23.94 16.06 -5.61
CA THR A 57 22.59 16.24 -5.08
C THR A 57 22.58 17.15 -3.86
N THR A 58 21.77 18.22 -3.92
CA THR A 58 21.49 19.09 -2.77
C THR A 58 20.39 18.50 -1.90
N TYR A 59 20.69 18.28 -0.63
CA TYR A 59 19.71 17.85 0.38
C TYR A 59 19.07 19.06 1.05
N ILE A 60 17.78 18.96 1.31
CA ILE A 60 16.97 20.01 1.94
C ILE A 60 16.21 19.36 3.10
N PRO A 61 16.52 19.68 4.37
CA PRO A 61 15.79 19.12 5.52
C PRO A 61 14.28 19.29 5.38
N GLY A 62 13.52 18.21 5.59
CA GLY A 62 12.06 18.19 5.47
C GLY A 62 11.49 18.24 4.04
N LEU A 63 12.32 18.35 2.99
CA LEU A 63 11.86 18.35 1.60
C LEU A 63 12.57 17.30 0.74
N ARG A 64 13.87 17.13 0.91
CA ARG A 64 14.70 16.12 0.24
C ARG A 64 15.79 15.65 1.20
N GLU A 65 15.45 14.66 2.01
CA GLU A 65 16.39 14.05 2.96
C GLU A 65 17.32 13.05 2.27
N ASN A 66 18.51 12.89 2.84
CA ASN A 66 19.46 11.89 2.35
C ASN A 66 19.09 10.50 2.92
N LEU A 67 18.51 9.65 2.07
CA LEU A 67 18.08 8.30 2.45
C LEU A 67 19.14 7.23 2.17
N HIS A 68 20.33 7.62 1.73
CA HIS A 68 21.38 6.67 1.39
C HIS A 68 21.82 5.87 2.62
N GLY A 69 21.77 4.54 2.50
CA GLY A 69 22.08 3.63 3.60
C GLY A 69 20.95 3.47 4.62
N LEU A 70 19.75 3.95 4.30
CA LEU A 70 18.54 3.71 5.06
C LEU A 70 17.63 2.69 4.35
N PHE A 71 16.68 2.13 5.09
CA PHE A 71 15.58 1.35 4.55
C PHE A 71 14.28 1.62 5.32
N THR A 72 13.16 1.27 4.70
CA THR A 72 11.83 1.29 5.32
C THR A 72 11.05 0.03 4.94
N VAL A 73 9.90 -0.18 5.59
CA VAL A 73 9.00 -1.31 5.34
C VAL A 73 7.64 -0.76 4.90
N ASN A 74 7.22 -1.16 3.71
CA ASN A 74 5.93 -0.79 3.15
C ASN A 74 4.94 -1.97 3.28
N LEU A 75 3.69 -1.63 3.51
CA LEU A 75 2.55 -2.53 3.60
C LEU A 75 1.60 -2.23 2.43
N GLY A 76 0.96 -3.26 1.89
CA GLY A 76 -0.01 -3.08 0.83
C GLY A 76 -1.08 -4.16 0.79
N VAL A 77 -2.26 -3.80 0.30
CA VAL A 77 -3.31 -4.74 -0.10
C VAL A 77 -3.65 -4.51 -1.56
N TYR A 78 -3.47 -5.57 -2.34
CA TYR A 78 -3.81 -5.65 -3.75
C TYR A 78 -5.18 -6.31 -3.91
N VAL A 79 -6.07 -5.58 -4.58
CA VAL A 79 -7.43 -6.02 -4.91
C VAL A 79 -7.50 -6.19 -6.43
N PRO A 80 -7.66 -7.42 -6.96
CA PRO A 80 -7.54 -7.69 -8.40
C PRO A 80 -8.45 -6.83 -9.28
N GLU A 81 -9.73 -6.69 -8.90
CA GLU A 81 -10.68 -5.88 -9.66
C GLU A 81 -10.37 -4.39 -9.65
N VAL A 82 -9.75 -3.89 -8.58
CA VAL A 82 -9.30 -2.50 -8.52
C VAL A 82 -8.16 -2.31 -9.52
N ALA A 83 -7.19 -3.23 -9.56
CA ALA A 83 -6.08 -3.16 -10.50
C ALA A 83 -6.49 -3.26 -11.98
N ARG A 84 -7.56 -4.00 -12.29
CA ARG A 84 -8.14 -4.06 -13.65
C ARG A 84 -8.67 -2.70 -14.12
N HIS A 85 -9.23 -1.91 -13.22
CA HIS A 85 -9.93 -0.68 -13.55
C HIS A 85 -9.14 0.60 -13.21
N HIS A 86 -8.25 0.55 -12.23
CA HIS A 86 -7.59 1.71 -11.65
C HIS A 86 -6.14 1.40 -11.23
N GLY A 87 -5.24 2.36 -11.44
CA GLY A 87 -3.83 2.26 -11.07
C GLY A 87 -2.91 1.87 -12.22
N GLY A 88 -1.73 1.33 -11.88
CA GLY A 88 -0.64 1.03 -12.81
C GLY A 88 -0.74 -0.31 -13.56
N GLY A 89 -1.88 -1.01 -13.45
CA GLY A 89 -2.15 -2.30 -14.10
C GLY A 89 -2.07 -3.52 -13.17
N GLU A 90 -2.50 -4.66 -13.69
CA GLU A 90 -2.53 -5.93 -12.96
C GLU A 90 -1.13 -6.49 -12.73
N ALA A 91 -0.92 -7.05 -11.54
CA ALA A 91 0.31 -7.77 -11.25
C ALA A 91 0.33 -9.08 -12.03
N LYS A 92 1.45 -9.40 -12.69
CA LYS A 92 1.58 -10.63 -13.48
C LYS A 92 1.60 -11.90 -12.61
N SER A 93 2.68 -12.10 -11.88
CA SER A 93 2.91 -13.31 -11.07
C SER A 93 3.29 -13.04 -9.62
N TRP A 94 3.70 -11.81 -9.33
CA TRP A 94 4.07 -11.39 -7.98
C TRP A 94 3.67 -9.94 -7.78
N VAL A 95 2.82 -9.71 -6.78
CA VAL A 95 2.40 -8.37 -6.41
C VAL A 95 3.58 -7.64 -5.78
N GLN A 96 3.84 -6.45 -6.28
CA GLN A 96 4.71 -5.44 -5.66
C GLN A 96 3.85 -4.40 -4.97
N GLU A 97 4.40 -3.72 -3.97
CA GLU A 97 3.65 -2.75 -3.18
C GLU A 97 3.03 -1.62 -4.03
N TYR A 98 3.70 -1.18 -5.10
CA TYR A 98 3.15 -0.16 -6.01
C TYR A 98 1.94 -0.61 -6.84
N HIS A 99 1.62 -1.92 -6.86
CA HIS A 99 0.37 -2.42 -7.43
C HIS A 99 -0.80 -2.35 -6.44
N CYS A 100 -0.54 -2.18 -5.15
CA CYS A 100 -1.56 -2.21 -4.12
C CYS A 100 -2.41 -0.93 -4.14
N CYS A 101 -3.71 -1.08 -3.92
CA CYS A 101 -4.65 0.06 -3.88
C CYS A 101 -4.84 0.62 -2.47
N ILE A 102 -4.46 -0.15 -1.44
CA ILE A 102 -4.36 0.27 -0.05
C ILE A 102 -2.90 0.11 0.32
N ARG A 103 -2.26 1.19 0.78
CA ARG A 103 -0.81 1.26 1.01
C ARG A 103 -0.54 2.10 2.24
N ALA A 104 0.44 1.67 3.02
CA ALA A 104 0.96 2.44 4.14
C ALA A 104 2.42 2.07 4.35
N ARG A 105 3.24 2.99 4.85
CA ARG A 105 4.46 2.56 5.53
C ARG A 105 4.11 1.93 6.87
N LEU A 106 4.98 1.05 7.35
CA LEU A 106 4.76 0.30 8.59
C LEU A 106 4.40 1.21 9.76
N ASP A 107 4.98 2.39 9.82
CA ASP A 107 4.77 3.33 10.94
C ASP A 107 3.56 4.23 10.73
N GLU A 108 3.26 4.61 9.48
CA GLU A 108 2.03 5.31 9.10
C GLU A 108 0.79 4.45 9.42
N ALA A 109 0.90 3.12 9.34
CA ALA A 109 -0.17 2.19 9.65
C ALA A 109 -0.63 2.22 11.12
N SER A 110 0.17 2.80 12.02
CA SER A 110 -0.22 3.03 13.43
C SER A 110 -1.15 4.24 13.60
N GLY A 111 -1.28 5.10 12.57
CA GLY A 111 -1.96 6.39 12.64
C GLY A 111 -1.06 7.53 13.14
N GLU A 112 0.19 7.24 13.51
CA GLU A 112 1.19 8.26 13.82
C GLU A 112 1.78 8.87 12.55
N LYS A 113 2.04 10.19 12.56
CA LYS A 113 2.65 10.92 11.42
C LYS A 113 4.19 10.84 11.46
N GLN A 114 4.75 9.64 11.54
CA GLN A 114 6.20 9.44 11.51
C GLN A 114 6.58 8.52 10.33
N ASP A 115 7.40 9.02 9.42
CA ASP A 115 8.02 8.22 8.35
C ASP A 115 9.36 7.69 8.88
N ILE A 116 9.39 6.41 9.30
CA ILE A 116 10.62 5.83 9.87
C ILE A 116 11.46 5.20 8.77
N TRP A 117 12.74 5.58 8.84
CA TRP A 117 13.81 5.04 8.04
C TRP A 117 14.88 4.49 8.99
N TRP A 118 15.10 3.19 8.97
CA TRP A 118 16.14 2.53 9.76
C TRP A 118 17.48 2.62 9.02
N HIS A 119 18.57 2.78 9.76
CA HIS A 119 19.89 2.53 9.20
C HIS A 119 20.02 1.06 8.77
N ALA A 120 20.52 0.83 7.57
CA ALA A 120 20.78 -0.50 7.02
C ALA A 120 22.00 -1.13 7.72
N ARG A 121 21.79 -1.60 8.95
CA ARG A 121 22.74 -2.32 9.79
C ARG A 121 22.02 -3.52 10.38
N ALA A 122 22.60 -4.71 10.22
CA ALA A 122 22.04 -5.96 10.74
C ALA A 122 22.31 -6.13 12.24
N GLU A 123 21.93 -5.12 13.02
CA GLU A 123 22.04 -5.12 14.47
C GLU A 123 20.75 -5.72 15.06
N ASP A 124 20.88 -6.53 16.13
CA ASP A 124 19.75 -7.19 16.77
C ASP A 124 18.64 -6.21 17.20
N ALA A 125 19.02 -5.00 17.62
CA ALA A 125 18.08 -3.94 17.98
C ALA A 125 17.20 -3.49 16.80
N VAL A 126 17.77 -3.36 15.60
CA VAL A 126 17.01 -2.99 14.39
C VAL A 126 16.05 -4.11 14.01
N ILE A 127 16.53 -5.36 14.02
CA ILE A 127 15.71 -6.52 13.70
C ILE A 127 14.55 -6.67 14.70
N ALA A 128 14.84 -6.52 16.00
CA ALA A 128 13.83 -6.60 17.05
C ALA A 128 12.78 -5.50 16.93
N ASP A 129 13.18 -4.26 16.63
CA ASP A 129 12.23 -3.16 16.43
C ASP A 129 11.32 -3.39 15.23
N VAL A 130 11.88 -3.78 14.07
CA VAL A 130 11.09 -4.05 12.87
C VAL A 130 10.13 -5.21 13.09
N ARG A 131 10.56 -6.31 13.75
CA ARG A 131 9.68 -7.43 14.11
C ARG A 131 8.53 -6.96 15.02
N ARG A 132 8.85 -6.26 16.10
CA ARG A 132 7.86 -5.74 17.04
C ARG A 132 6.81 -4.88 16.33
N ARG A 133 7.23 -3.99 15.43
CA ARG A 133 6.33 -3.12 14.66
C ARG A 133 5.49 -3.90 13.65
N LEU A 134 6.05 -4.90 12.98
CA LEU A 134 5.29 -5.80 12.12
C LEU A 134 4.19 -6.50 12.92
N ASP A 135 4.49 -7.01 14.11
CA ASP A 135 3.51 -7.73 14.93
C ASP A 135 2.44 -6.80 15.52
N GLN A 136 2.83 -5.62 16.01
CA GLN A 136 1.92 -4.70 16.70
C GLN A 136 1.11 -3.81 15.74
N VAL A 137 1.64 -3.54 14.55
CA VAL A 137 1.05 -2.57 13.62
C VAL A 137 0.82 -3.19 12.24
N GLY A 138 1.86 -3.80 11.66
CA GLY A 138 1.82 -4.27 10.27
C GLY A 138 0.80 -5.37 10.00
N LEU A 139 0.84 -6.46 10.77
CA LEU A 139 -0.10 -7.58 10.63
C LEU A 139 -1.53 -7.16 11.00
N PRO A 140 -1.79 -6.41 12.09
CA PRO A 140 -3.11 -5.85 12.36
C PRO A 140 -3.65 -4.97 11.24
N PHE A 141 -2.83 -4.10 10.63
CA PHE A 141 -3.21 -3.29 9.48
C PHE A 141 -3.65 -4.17 8.30
N LEU A 142 -2.85 -5.19 7.96
CA LEU A 142 -3.19 -6.10 6.86
C LEU A 142 -4.47 -6.88 7.15
N ASN A 143 -4.66 -7.37 8.38
CA ASN A 143 -5.84 -8.12 8.80
C ASN A 143 -7.12 -7.28 8.81
N ARG A 144 -6.99 -5.96 9.00
CA ARG A 144 -8.10 -4.99 8.87
C ARG A 144 -8.62 -4.91 7.44
N TYR A 145 -7.76 -5.10 6.45
CA TYR A 145 -8.13 -5.07 5.03
C TYR A 145 -8.07 -6.46 4.38
N SER A 146 -8.38 -7.53 5.14
CA SER A 146 -8.22 -8.92 4.68
C SER A 146 -9.31 -9.41 3.71
N SER A 147 -10.44 -8.70 3.64
CA SER A 147 -11.53 -8.98 2.70
C SER A 147 -12.16 -7.69 2.22
N ARG A 148 -12.88 -7.78 1.10
CA ARG A 148 -13.66 -6.69 0.51
C ARG A 148 -14.66 -6.13 1.49
N GLU A 149 -15.39 -6.98 2.21
CA GLU A 149 -16.34 -6.55 3.23
C GLU A 149 -15.67 -5.68 4.30
N LYS A 150 -14.52 -6.10 4.83
CA LYS A 150 -13.79 -5.28 5.82
C LYS A 150 -13.28 -3.97 5.22
N ILE A 151 -12.79 -4.01 3.98
CA ILE A 151 -12.42 -2.78 3.24
C ILE A 151 -13.63 -1.84 3.13
N LEU A 152 -14.81 -2.37 2.80
CA LEU A 152 -16.07 -1.62 2.72
C LEU A 152 -16.47 -1.02 4.08
N ALA A 153 -16.37 -1.79 5.17
CA ALA A 153 -16.71 -1.37 6.51
C ALA A 153 -15.80 -0.24 7.03
N GLU A 154 -14.49 -0.31 6.77
CA GLU A 154 -13.52 0.72 7.18
C GLU A 154 -13.81 2.10 6.60
N TRP A 155 -14.47 2.15 5.43
CA TRP A 155 -14.92 3.42 4.84
C TRP A 155 -16.17 3.98 5.51
N GLN A 156 -17.11 3.11 5.87
CA GLN A 156 -18.38 3.51 6.50
C GLN A 156 -18.14 4.17 7.86
N ASP A 157 -17.17 3.68 8.63
CA ASP A 157 -16.83 4.21 9.94
C ASP A 157 -16.00 5.51 9.90
N ARG A 158 -15.50 5.94 8.74
CA ARG A 158 -14.49 7.02 8.64
C ARG A 158 -14.74 8.05 7.53
N SER A 159 -16.00 8.26 7.15
CA SER A 159 -16.42 9.05 5.99
C SER A 159 -15.87 10.49 5.88
N GLU A 160 -15.21 11.04 6.90
CA GLU A 160 -14.70 12.42 6.90
C GLU A 160 -13.17 12.56 7.06
N ASN A 161 -12.41 11.54 7.49
CA ASN A 161 -10.99 11.68 7.80
C ASN A 161 -10.17 10.42 7.52
N MET A 162 -10.07 10.04 6.25
CA MET A 162 -9.07 9.07 5.82
C MET A 162 -7.70 9.76 5.82
N GLY A 163 -6.89 9.50 6.86
CA GLY A 163 -5.46 9.77 6.83
C GLY A 163 -4.75 8.96 5.73
N ALA A 164 -3.46 9.20 5.55
CA ALA A 164 -2.63 8.34 4.69
C ALA A 164 -2.78 6.87 5.13
N GLY A 165 -3.32 6.00 4.26
CA GLY A 165 -3.46 4.56 4.53
C GLY A 165 -4.87 3.97 4.45
N GLY A 166 -5.93 4.78 4.40
CA GLY A 166 -7.30 4.28 4.18
C GLY A 166 -7.63 4.04 2.70
N PRO A 167 -8.54 3.11 2.35
CA PRO A 167 -8.95 2.86 0.97
C PRO A 167 -9.56 4.12 0.31
N PRO A 168 -9.00 4.63 -0.81
CA PRO A 168 -9.58 5.76 -1.51
C PRO A 168 -11.01 5.48 -2.02
N ARG A 169 -11.86 6.51 -2.10
CA ARG A 169 -13.26 6.41 -2.59
C ARG A 169 -13.41 5.65 -3.91
N ILE A 170 -12.46 5.83 -4.83
CA ILE A 170 -12.45 5.11 -6.13
C ILE A 170 -12.30 3.59 -5.94
N VAL A 171 -11.47 3.16 -4.99
CA VAL A 171 -11.28 1.73 -4.66
C VAL A 171 -12.60 1.13 -4.20
N MET A 172 -13.30 1.84 -3.32
CA MET A 172 -14.59 1.45 -2.76
C MET A 172 -15.65 1.29 -3.85
N ALA A 173 -15.75 2.27 -4.74
CA ALA A 173 -16.69 2.25 -5.85
C ALA A 173 -16.44 1.06 -6.80
N ILE A 174 -15.18 0.74 -7.08
CA ILE A 174 -14.84 -0.41 -7.94
C ILE A 174 -15.26 -1.72 -7.27
N ILE A 175 -14.95 -1.90 -5.98
CA ILE A 175 -15.35 -3.11 -5.23
C ILE A 175 -16.87 -3.26 -5.24
N LEU A 176 -17.61 -2.19 -4.94
CA LEU A 176 -19.08 -2.20 -4.94
C LEU A 176 -19.66 -2.56 -6.32
N ALA A 177 -19.14 -1.94 -7.39
CA ALA A 177 -19.64 -2.17 -8.75
C ALA A 177 -19.45 -3.62 -9.20
N GLU A 178 -18.28 -4.21 -8.92
CA GLU A 178 -17.96 -5.60 -9.26
C GLU A 178 -18.77 -6.61 -8.43
N HIS A 179 -19.30 -6.18 -7.28
CA HIS A 179 -20.21 -6.98 -6.44
C HIS A 179 -21.69 -6.66 -6.71
N GLY A 180 -22.01 -6.01 -7.84
CA GLY A 180 -23.38 -5.73 -8.26
C GLY A 180 -24.05 -4.55 -7.54
N ARG A 181 -23.39 -3.90 -6.59
CA ARG A 181 -23.88 -2.74 -5.84
C ARG A 181 -23.65 -1.44 -6.63
N LYS A 182 -24.19 -1.40 -7.84
CA LYS A 182 -23.89 -0.36 -8.84
C LYS A 182 -24.39 1.03 -8.47
N ASP A 183 -25.55 1.12 -7.81
CA ASP A 183 -26.09 2.42 -7.38
C ASP A 183 -25.22 3.08 -6.31
N GLU A 184 -24.72 2.30 -5.36
CA GLU A 184 -23.80 2.79 -4.33
C GLU A 184 -22.44 3.18 -4.92
N ALA A 185 -21.93 2.37 -5.85
CA ALA A 185 -20.73 2.72 -6.59
C ALA A 185 -20.89 4.03 -7.37
N ARG A 186 -22.02 4.22 -8.06
CA ARG A 186 -22.35 5.45 -8.79
C ARG A 186 -22.36 6.65 -7.85
N ALA A 187 -23.00 6.54 -6.69
CA ALA A 187 -23.06 7.62 -5.70
C ALA A 187 -21.66 8.06 -5.24
N LEU A 188 -20.78 7.10 -4.94
CA LEU A 188 -19.39 7.41 -4.56
C LEU A 188 -18.60 8.07 -5.70
N LEU A 189 -18.77 7.64 -6.94
CA LEU A 189 -18.09 8.26 -8.08
C LEU A 189 -18.61 9.66 -8.37
N ALA A 190 -19.92 9.91 -8.22
CA ALA A 190 -20.49 11.25 -8.36
C ALA A 190 -19.91 12.22 -7.33
N LEU A 191 -19.81 11.80 -6.05
CA LEU A 191 -19.13 12.60 -5.01
C LEU A 191 -17.66 12.86 -5.35
N GLN A 192 -16.95 11.85 -5.88
CA GLN A 192 -15.56 12.02 -6.30
C GLN A 192 -15.38 13.07 -7.40
N VAL A 193 -16.35 13.19 -8.32
CA VAL A 193 -16.35 14.22 -9.37
C VAL A 193 -16.55 15.62 -8.79
N LEU A 194 -17.40 15.76 -7.77
CA LEU A 194 -17.73 17.06 -7.18
C LEU A 194 -16.60 17.63 -6.30
N GLU A 195 -15.89 16.77 -5.56
CA GLU A 195 -14.92 17.21 -4.55
C GLU A 195 -13.49 17.36 -5.06
N THR A 196 -13.19 16.88 -6.27
CA THR A 196 -11.83 16.95 -6.82
C THR A 196 -11.43 18.37 -7.20
N ARG A 197 -10.21 18.77 -6.84
CA ARG A 197 -9.59 20.03 -7.27
C ARG A 197 -8.81 19.91 -8.57
N ASN A 198 -8.59 18.70 -9.07
CA ASN A 198 -7.88 18.46 -10.32
C ASN A 198 -8.87 18.50 -11.50
N PRO A 199 -8.72 19.44 -12.46
CA PRO A 199 -9.68 19.63 -13.55
C PRO A 199 -9.78 18.44 -14.51
N GLY A 200 -8.74 17.61 -14.64
CA GLY A 200 -8.78 16.42 -15.49
C GLY A 200 -9.36 15.16 -14.80
N HIS A 201 -9.57 15.22 -13.49
CA HIS A 201 -10.04 14.07 -12.70
C HIS A 201 -11.51 13.70 -12.97
N PRO A 202 -12.45 14.64 -13.14
CA PRO A 202 -13.84 14.31 -13.50
C PRO A 202 -13.97 13.41 -14.72
N ASP A 203 -13.25 13.71 -15.81
CA ASP A 203 -13.32 12.92 -17.04
C ASP A 203 -12.75 11.51 -16.86
N TYR A 204 -11.70 11.38 -16.05
CA TYR A 204 -11.21 10.07 -15.65
C TYR A 204 -12.29 9.27 -14.89
N VAL A 205 -12.97 9.90 -13.93
CA VAL A 205 -14.01 9.26 -13.12
C VAL A 205 -15.22 8.87 -13.98
N ARG A 206 -15.64 9.70 -14.94
CA ARG A 206 -16.69 9.35 -15.91
C ARG A 206 -16.30 8.15 -16.79
N ARG A 207 -15.07 8.11 -17.31
CA ARG A 207 -14.58 6.95 -18.07
C ARG A 207 -14.54 5.68 -17.21
N LEU A 208 -14.21 5.81 -15.93
CA LEU A 208 -14.28 4.70 -14.98
C LEU A 208 -15.72 4.22 -14.78
N ALA A 209 -16.68 5.12 -14.56
CA ALA A 209 -18.10 4.76 -14.40
C ALA A 209 -18.65 4.00 -15.62
N ASN A 210 -18.29 4.43 -16.83
CA ASN A 210 -18.65 3.72 -18.05
C ASN A 210 -18.06 2.31 -18.10
N ARG A 211 -16.77 2.13 -17.76
CA ARG A 211 -16.14 0.80 -17.71
C ARG A 211 -16.79 -0.12 -16.68
N LEU A 212 -17.18 0.41 -15.54
CA LEU A 212 -17.88 -0.32 -14.48
C LEU A 212 -19.38 -0.54 -14.78
N SER A 213 -19.90 0.04 -15.87
CA SER A 213 -21.32 -0.02 -16.24
C SER A 213 -22.25 0.39 -15.10
N VAL A 214 -21.91 1.48 -14.39
CA VAL A 214 -22.69 2.02 -13.25
C VAL A 214 -23.60 3.19 -13.65
N GLY A 215 -23.67 3.54 -14.94
CA GLY A 215 -24.52 4.60 -15.48
C GLY A 215 -23.87 5.99 -15.49
N SER A 216 -24.63 6.98 -15.95
CA SER A 216 -24.20 8.39 -15.98
C SER A 216 -23.93 8.92 -14.59
N LEU A 217 -22.87 9.71 -14.45
CA LEU A 217 -22.57 10.49 -13.24
C LEU A 217 -23.12 11.93 -13.32
N ASP A 218 -23.55 12.35 -14.51
CA ASP A 218 -24.20 13.63 -14.72
C ASP A 218 -25.68 13.42 -14.40
N GLY A 219 -26.11 14.03 -13.29
CA GLY A 219 -27.49 14.10 -12.82
C GLY A 219 -27.97 15.53 -12.75
#